data_AF-A0A1H4FYU8-F1
#
_entry.id   AF-A0A1H4FYU8-F1
#
_cell.length_a   1.000
_cell.length_b   1.000
_cell.length_c   1.000
_cell.angle_alpha   90.00
_cell.angle_beta   90.00
_cell.angle_gamma   90.00
#
_symmetry.space_group_name_H-M   'P 1'
#
loop_
_entity.id
_entity.type
_entity.pdbx_description
1 polymer ?
#
loop_
_entity_poly.entity_id
_entity_poly.type
_entity_poly.pdbx_seq_one_letter_code
_entity_poly.pdbx_strand_id
1 'polypeptide(L)' 'MEKQKRVVDPKSYMHTFRLNEQQQVQFEKMMLKAGQRSQSKFILSRIFG' A
#
# COMPACT_ATOMS: atom_id res chain seq x y z
N MET A 1 -24.37 -13.53 -31.05
CA MET A 1 -23.02 -13.59 -30.44
C MET A 1 -23.04 -12.71 -29.21
N GLU A 2 -23.12 -13.30 -28.02
CA GLU A 2 -23.16 -12.55 -26.76
C GLU A 2 -21.88 -11.71 -26.60
N LYS A 3 -22.06 -10.41 -26.34
CA LYS A 3 -20.96 -9.52 -25.98
C LYS A 3 -20.51 -9.89 -24.57
N GLN A 4 -19.42 -10.66 -24.45
CA GLN A 4 -18.74 -10.84 -23.17
C GLN A 4 -18.41 -9.46 -22.59
N LYS A 5 -19.12 -9.09 -21.52
CA LYS A 5 -18.77 -7.96 -20.67
C LYS A 5 -17.38 -8.25 -20.12
N ARG A 6 -16.36 -7.58 -20.66
CA ARG A 6 -15.06 -7.51 -20.00
C ARG A 6 -15.29 -6.90 -18.62
N VAL A 7 -15.23 -7.73 -17.59
CA VAL A 7 -15.14 -7.28 -16.21
C VAL A 7 -13.96 -6.33 -16.19
N VAL A 8 -14.21 -5.06 -15.88
CA VAL A 8 -13.16 -4.05 -15.78
C VAL A 8 -12.27 -4.51 -14.63
N ASP A 9 -11.09 -5.02 -14.96
CA ASP A 9 -10.03 -5.26 -13.98
C ASP A 9 -9.80 -3.93 -13.26
N PRO A 10 -9.98 -3.84 -11.93
CA PRO A 10 -9.74 -2.60 -11.22
C PRO A 10 -8.32 -2.14 -11.53
N LYS A 11 -8.19 -0.94 -12.10
CA LYS A 11 -6.90 -0.34 -12.44
C LYS A 11 -6.00 -0.41 -11.21
N SER A 12 -5.05 -1.33 -11.23
CA SER A 12 -4.12 -1.55 -10.13
C SER A 12 -2.92 -0.64 -10.34
N TYR A 13 -2.65 0.20 -9.35
CA TYR A 13 -1.52 1.12 -9.37
C TYR A 13 -0.45 0.62 -8.39
N MET A 14 0.77 0.40 -8.87
CA MET A 14 1.91 0.02 -8.05
C MET A 14 2.78 1.25 -7.78
N HIS A 15 3.16 1.44 -6.51
CA HIS A 15 4.04 2.51 -6.09
C HIS A 15 5.22 1.93 -5.33
N THR A 16 6.43 2.41 -5.66
CA THR A 16 7.67 2.05 -4.99
C THR A 16 8.24 3.27 -4.31
N PHE A 17 8.46 3.18 -2.99
CA PHE A 17 9.07 4.25 -2.21
C PHE A 17 10.49 3.82 -1.84
N ARG A 18 11.48 4.67 -2.11
CA ARG A 18 12.86 4.45 -1.65
C ARG A 18 13.07 5.26 -0.39
N LEU A 19 13.41 4.57 0.69
CA LEU A 19 13.74 5.16 1.98
C LEU A 19 15.23 5.03 2.22
N ASN A 20 15.83 6.05 2.83
CA ASN A 20 17.16 5.90 3.44
C ASN A 20 17.04 5.14 4.77
N GLU A 21 18.17 4.79 5.38
CA GLU A 21 18.21 4.00 6.61
C GLU A 21 17.45 4.65 7.78
N GLN A 22 17.62 5.96 7.98
CA GLN A 22 16.94 6.68 9.06
C GLN A 22 15.42 6.69 8.85
N GLN A 23 14.96 6.89 7.62
CA GLN A 23 13.55 6.85 7.26
C GLN A 23 12.96 5.45 7.43
N GLN A 24 13.70 4.40 7.05
CA GLN A 24 13.29 3.01 7.22
C GLN A 24 13.07 2.67 8.70
N VAL A 25 14.02 3.04 9.56
CA VAL A 25 13.92 2.81 11.01
C VAL A 25 12.70 3.54 11.61
N GLN A 26 12.46 4.79 11.20
CA GLN A 26 11.29 5.53 11.67
C GLN A 26 9.98 4.92 11.16
N PHE A 27 9.95 4.48 9.90
CA PHE A 27 8.80 3.81 9.31
C PHE A 27 8.44 2.51 10.06
N GLU A 28 9.43 1.67 10.34
CA GLU A 28 9.23 0.43 11.10
C GLU A 28 8.73 0.68 12.53
N LYS A 29 9.26 1.71 13.21
CA LYS A 29 8.77 2.12 14.54
C LYS A 29 7.30 2.55 14.50
N MET A 30 6.90 3.30 13.47
CA MET A 30 5.50 3.70 13.30
C MET A 30 4.59 2.50 13.07
N MET A 31 5.01 1.54 12.24
CA MET A 31 4.25 0.31 12.02
C MET A 31 4.09 -0.52 13.30
N LEU A 32 5.18 -0.68 14.07
CA LEU A 32 5.16 -1.40 15.34
C LEU A 32 4.19 -0.75 16.33
N LYS A 33 4.25 0.59 16.46
CA LYS A 33 3.35 1.35 17.34
C LYS A 33 1.88 1.21 16.92
N ALA A 34 1.61 1.10 15.63
CA ALA A 34 0.27 0.90 15.09
C ALA A 34 -0.21 -0.57 15.15
N GLY A 35 0.64 -1.50 15.58
CA GLY A 35 0.35 -2.95 15.56
C GLY A 35 0.15 -3.51 14.16
N GLN A 36 0.59 -2.80 13.11
CA GLN A 36 0.32 -3.15 11.73
C GLN A 36 1.50 -3.96 11.15
N ARG A 37 1.20 -5.14 10.62
CA ARG A 37 2.23 -6.05 10.06
C ARG A 37 2.46 -5.85 8.57
N SER A 38 1.44 -5.37 7.84
CA SER A 38 1.53 -5.14 6.40
C SER A 38 1.91 -3.70 6.10
N GLN A 39 3.05 -3.51 5.42
CA GLN A 39 3.53 -2.19 5.00
C GLN A 39 2.52 -1.50 4.08
N SER A 40 1.98 -2.20 3.08
CA SER A 40 1.00 -1.65 2.16
C SER A 40 -0.28 -1.22 2.87
N LYS A 41 -0.83 -2.05 3.77
CA LYS A 41 -2.01 -1.65 4.55
C LYS A 41 -1.73 -0.45 5.43
N PHE A 42 -0.55 -0.40 6.06
CA PHE A 42 -0.13 0.74 6.86
C PHE A 42 -0.08 2.01 6.01
N ILE A 43 0.63 1.99 4.88
CA ILE A 43 0.77 3.14 3.98
C ILE A 43 -0.59 3.59 3.45
N LEU A 44 -1.43 2.67 3.00
CA LEU A 44 -2.76 2.99 2.48
C LEU A 44 -3.65 3.63 3.56
N SER A 45 -3.67 3.09 4.78
CA SER A 45 -4.41 3.70 5.90
C SER A 45 -3.91 5.11 6.23
N ARG A 46 -2.61 5.39 6.06
CA ARG A 46 -2.06 6.72 6.32
C ARG A 46 -2.38 7.73 5.22
N ILE A 47 -2.47 7.29 3.96
CA ILE A 47 -2.78 8.17 2.82
C ILE A 47 -4.27 8.42 2.71
N PHE A 48 -5.10 7.39 2.96
CA PHE A 48 -6.53 7.44 2.66
C PHE A 48 -7.45 7.50 3.90
N GLY A 49 -6.92 7.33 5.12
CA GLY A 49 -7.70 7.38 6.37
C GLY A 49 -8.28 6.02 6.75
#